data_AF-A0A2V2SH38-F1
#
_entry.id   AF-A0A2V2SH38-F1
#
_cell.length_a   1.000
_cell.length_b   1.000
_cell.length_c   1.000
_cell.angle_alpha   90.00
_cell.angle_beta   90.00
_cell.angle_gamma   90.00
#
_symmetry.space_group_name_H-M   'P 1'
#
loop_
_entity.id
_entity.type
_entity.pdbx_description
1 polymer ?
#
loop_
_entity_poly.entity_id
_entity_poly.type
_entity_poly.pdbx_seq_one_letter_code
_entity_poly.pdbx_strand_id
1 'polypeptide(L)'
;FVPSGKPTKITAGAELNVMASISGDGKNIVLALNPKVNTDVQLVKYTTLYDYDQTGKQQTAFDINLPQYRTQEISTRVSVKSGETVVMGGVLERERTTFVESVPVLGDIPILGALFRRRTEVDTPRYLLIFVTATIVKDTGEFLVYEDDSSKTNAPAVPK
;
A
#
# COMPACT_ATOMS: atom_id res chain seq x y z
N PHE A 1 -16.19 27.53 -11.40
CA PHE A 1 -15.19 27.58 -10.32
C PHE A 1 -13.91 26.94 -10.83
N VAL A 2 -12.82 27.71 -10.94
CA VAL A 2 -11.51 27.16 -11.30
C VAL A 2 -10.83 26.73 -10.01
N PRO A 3 -10.35 25.48 -9.88
CA PRO A 3 -9.62 25.06 -8.69
C PRO A 3 -8.34 25.88 -8.56
N SER A 4 -8.16 26.54 -7.41
CA SER A 4 -6.93 27.26 -7.06
C SER A 4 -6.05 26.38 -6.17
N GLY A 5 -4.76 26.27 -6.49
CA GLY A 5 -3.81 25.50 -5.68
C GLY A 5 -2.38 25.66 -6.19
N LYS A 6 -1.41 25.33 -5.35
CA LYS A 6 0.01 25.29 -5.76
C LYS A 6 0.27 23.95 -6.46
N PRO A 7 0.93 23.93 -7.64
CA PRO A 7 1.39 22.69 -8.24
C PRO A 7 2.24 21.91 -7.24
N THR A 8 1.86 20.67 -6.97
CA THR A 8 2.61 19.78 -6.07
C THR A 8 3.04 18.56 -6.87
N LYS A 9 4.31 18.17 -6.75
CA LYS A 9 4.81 16.96 -7.39
C LYS A 9 4.20 15.75 -6.69
N ILE A 10 3.52 14.90 -7.44
CA ILE A 10 3.02 13.61 -6.95
C ILE A 10 3.99 12.55 -7.47
N THR A 11 4.69 11.90 -6.56
CA THR A 11 5.57 10.77 -6.89
C THR A 11 4.77 9.49 -6.71
N ALA A 12 4.55 8.76 -7.79
CA ALA A 12 4.08 7.38 -7.72
C ALA A 12 5.21 6.47 -7.21
N GLY A 13 4.88 5.50 -6.36
CA GLY A 13 5.85 4.54 -5.83
C GLY A 13 5.92 4.55 -4.30
N ALA A 14 7.00 4.00 -3.78
CA ALA A 14 7.24 3.83 -2.35
C ALA A 14 8.40 4.72 -1.88
N GLU A 15 8.22 5.29 -0.70
CA GLU A 15 9.21 6.03 0.09
C GLU A 15 9.33 5.33 1.43
N LEU A 16 10.55 5.18 1.97
CA LEU A 16 10.76 4.51 3.25
C LEU A 16 11.75 5.32 4.09
N ASN A 17 11.25 5.84 5.22
CA ASN A 17 12.09 6.44 6.24
C ASN A 17 12.48 5.38 7.27
N VAL A 18 13.78 5.29 7.58
CA VAL A 18 14.35 4.29 8.49
C VAL A 18 15.23 4.97 9.53
N MET A 19 15.03 4.64 10.80
CA MET A 19 16.00 4.86 11.86
C MET A 19 16.44 3.52 12.42
N ALA A 20 17.75 3.26 12.43
CA ALA A 20 18.33 2.03 12.94
C ALA A 20 19.12 2.31 14.23
N SER A 21 19.06 1.38 15.17
CA SER A 21 19.86 1.39 16.40
C SER A 21 20.25 -0.02 16.79
N ILE A 22 21.48 -0.20 17.28
CA ILE A 22 21.95 -1.49 17.79
C ILE A 22 21.47 -1.64 19.24
N SER A 23 20.82 -2.75 19.55
CA SER A 23 20.38 -3.10 20.90
C SER A 23 21.59 -3.28 21.82
N GLY A 24 21.40 -3.10 23.13
CA GLY A 24 22.47 -3.25 24.13
C GLY A 24 23.06 -4.67 24.21
N ASP A 25 22.38 -5.66 23.65
CA ASP A 25 22.88 -7.03 23.48
C ASP A 25 23.93 -7.18 22.38
N GLY A 26 24.12 -6.15 21.54
CA GLY A 26 25.05 -6.15 20.42
C GLY A 26 24.73 -7.16 19.32
N LYS A 27 23.54 -7.79 19.32
CA LYS A 27 23.11 -8.83 18.37
C LYS A 27 21.87 -8.42 17.57
N ASN A 28 20.98 -7.65 18.20
CA ASN A 28 19.72 -7.19 17.62
C ASN A 28 19.83 -5.75 17.10
N ILE A 29 19.12 -5.48 16.02
CA ILE A 29 18.97 -4.17 15.41
C ILE A 29 17.51 -3.77 15.54
N VAL A 30 17.27 -2.65 16.22
CA VAL A 30 15.96 -2.02 16.31
C VAL A 30 15.81 -1.05 15.14
N LEU A 31 14.77 -1.25 14.34
CA LEU A 31 14.42 -0.43 13.20
C LEU A 31 13.08 0.26 13.45
N ALA A 32 13.07 1.58 13.43
CA ALA A 32 11.85 2.36 13.31
C ALA A 32 11.62 2.70 11.83
N LEU A 33 10.49 2.24 11.31
CA LEU A 33 10.17 2.28 9.89
C LEU A 33 8.89 3.10 9.68
N ASN A 34 8.95 4.03 8.73
CA ASN A 34 7.81 4.79 8.26
C ASN A 34 7.74 4.72 6.72
N PRO A 35 7.28 3.58 6.15
CA PRO A 35 6.99 3.47 4.73
C PRO A 35 5.75 4.27 4.35
N LYS A 36 5.84 4.91 3.18
CA LYS A 36 4.77 5.63 2.51
C LYS A 36 4.68 5.17 1.05
N VAL A 37 3.51 4.73 0.61
CA VAL A 37 3.28 4.25 -0.75
C VAL A 37 2.16 5.06 -1.39
N ASN A 38 2.45 5.65 -2.55
CA ASN A 38 1.48 6.35 -3.38
C ASN A 38 1.10 5.48 -4.59
N THR A 39 -0.17 5.11 -4.67
CA THR A 39 -0.77 4.28 -5.74
C THR A 39 -1.92 5.01 -6.42
N ASP A 40 -2.46 4.41 -7.48
CA ASP A 40 -3.66 4.89 -8.19
C ASP A 40 -3.55 6.36 -8.66
N VAL A 41 -2.33 6.76 -9.08
CA VAL A 41 -2.07 8.11 -9.57
C VAL A 41 -2.65 8.27 -10.97
N GLN A 42 -3.83 8.88 -11.04
CA GLN A 42 -4.54 9.10 -12.31
C GLN A 42 -5.25 10.46 -12.33
N LEU A 43 -5.51 10.98 -13.53
CA LEU A 43 -6.31 12.19 -13.70
C LEU A 43 -7.79 11.81 -13.71
N VAL A 44 -8.57 12.39 -12.80
CA VAL A 44 -10.01 12.17 -12.68
C VAL A 44 -10.76 13.45 -13.00
N LYS A 45 -11.84 13.32 -13.75
CA LYS A 45 -12.68 14.44 -14.18
C LYS A 45 -13.32 15.13 -12.98
N TYR A 46 -12.99 16.40 -12.80
CA TYR A 46 -13.51 17.24 -11.73
C TYR A 46 -14.74 18.02 -12.18
N THR A 47 -14.68 18.66 -13.34
CA THR A 47 -15.81 19.40 -13.91
C THR A 47 -15.67 19.53 -15.41
N THR A 48 -16.80 19.69 -16.10
CA THR A 48 -16.84 20.17 -17.48
C THR A 48 -17.27 21.63 -17.49
N LEU A 49 -16.55 22.47 -18.22
CA LEU A 49 -17.00 23.80 -18.57
C LEU A 49 -17.65 23.76 -19.94
N TYR A 50 -18.80 24.40 -20.07
CA TYR A 50 -19.51 24.51 -21.33
C TYR A 50 -19.48 25.96 -21.79
N ASP A 51 -19.07 26.16 -23.03
CA ASP A 51 -19.21 27.42 -23.73
C ASP A 51 -20.50 27.40 -24.55
N TYR A 52 -21.26 28.50 -24.49
CA TYR A 52 -22.56 28.63 -25.14
C TYR A 52 -22.53 29.80 -26.12
N ASP A 53 -23.06 29.59 -27.33
CA ASP A 53 -23.19 30.65 -28.32
C ASP A 53 -24.29 31.67 -27.94
N GLN A 54 -24.40 32.76 -28.73
CA GLN A 54 -25.42 33.80 -28.52
C GLN A 54 -26.86 33.30 -28.72
N THR A 55 -27.04 32.08 -29.24
CA THR A 55 -28.31 31.38 -29.44
C THR A 55 -28.61 30.38 -28.33
N GLY A 56 -27.73 30.25 -27.32
CA GLY A 56 -27.86 29.33 -26.20
C GLY A 56 -27.48 27.87 -26.52
N LYS A 57 -26.87 27.59 -27.67
CA LYS A 57 -26.37 26.25 -28.01
C LYS A 57 -24.97 26.02 -27.45
N GLN A 58 -24.76 24.86 -26.82
CA GLN A 58 -23.44 24.41 -26.39
C GLN A 58 -22.54 24.22 -27.60
N GLN A 59 -21.43 24.96 -27.64
CA GLN A 59 -20.51 24.96 -28.77
C GLN A 59 -19.22 24.19 -28.46
N THR A 60 -18.72 24.31 -27.22
CA THR A 60 -17.48 23.64 -26.78
C THR A 60 -17.63 23.13 -25.34
N ALA A 61 -17.08 21.95 -25.08
CA ALA A 61 -16.94 21.41 -23.72
C ALA A 61 -15.46 21.25 -23.39
N PHE A 62 -15.05 21.74 -22.22
CA PHE A 62 -13.69 21.61 -21.71
C PHE A 62 -13.69 20.86 -20.38
N ASP A 63 -13.00 19.72 -20.34
CA ASP A 63 -12.88 18.91 -19.13
C ASP A 63 -11.67 19.34 -18.31
N ILE A 64 -11.92 19.67 -17.04
CA ILE A 64 -10.88 19.90 -16.04
C ILE A 64 -10.70 18.58 -15.28
N ASN A 65 -9.53 17.97 -15.43
CA ASN A 65 -9.15 16.76 -14.70
C ASN A 65 -8.14 17.11 -13.61
N LEU A 66 -8.34 16.57 -12.41
CA LEU A 66 -7.43 16.72 -11.26
C LEU A 66 -6.75 15.38 -10.97
N PRO A 67 -5.49 15.39 -10.51
CA PRO A 67 -4.85 14.16 -10.09
C PRO A 67 -5.51 13.63 -8.81
N GLN A 68 -5.93 12.38 -8.87
CA GLN A 68 -6.30 11.57 -7.73
C GLN A 68 -5.18 10.55 -7.50
N TYR A 69 -4.87 10.29 -6.23
CA TYR A 69 -3.92 9.28 -5.83
C TYR A 69 -4.30 8.79 -4.45
N ARG A 70 -3.73 7.64 -4.08
CA ARG A 70 -3.95 7.03 -2.78
C ARG A 70 -2.63 6.86 -2.05
N THR A 71 -2.57 7.38 -0.83
CA THR A 71 -1.40 7.24 0.04
C THR A 71 -1.68 6.21 1.13
N GLN A 72 -0.76 5.26 1.30
CA GLN A 72 -0.73 4.33 2.42
C GLN A 72 0.53 4.61 3.24
N GLU A 73 0.37 4.85 4.54
CA GLU A 73 1.48 5.12 5.45
C GLU A 73 1.36 4.23 6.69
N ILE A 74 2.47 3.66 7.13
CA ILE A 74 2.53 2.78 8.31
C ILE A 74 3.70 3.23 9.17
N SER A 75 3.51 3.32 10.49
CA SER A 75 4.59 3.56 11.45
C SER A 75 4.78 2.32 12.31
N THR A 76 5.93 1.68 12.20
CA THR A 76 6.22 0.41 12.91
C THR A 76 7.63 0.40 13.49
N ARG A 77 7.82 -0.43 14.52
CA ARG A 77 9.14 -0.73 15.10
C ARG A 77 9.34 -2.22 15.10
N VAL A 78 10.48 -2.66 14.58
CA VAL A 78 10.86 -4.08 14.57
C VAL A 78 12.25 -4.29 15.14
N SER A 79 12.44 -5.42 15.80
CA SER A 79 13.73 -5.91 16.22
C SER A 79 14.11 -7.08 15.33
N VAL A 80 15.25 -7.00 14.66
CA VAL A 80 15.75 -8.05 13.78
C VAL A 80 17.18 -8.40 14.19
N LYS A 81 17.54 -9.69 14.16
CA LYS A 81 18.94 -10.08 14.37
C LYS A 81 19.79 -9.66 13.17
N SER A 82 21.06 -9.36 13.41
CA SER A 82 21.98 -9.01 12.32
C SER A 82 22.03 -10.10 11.25
N GLY A 83 21.75 -9.73 9.99
CA GLY A 83 21.76 -10.63 8.83
C GLY A 83 20.47 -11.43 8.64
N GLU A 84 19.52 -11.40 9.58
CA GLU A 84 18.21 -12.00 9.41
C GLU A 84 17.24 -11.04 8.71
N THR A 85 16.22 -11.62 8.06
CA THR A 85 15.14 -10.88 7.42
C THR A 85 13.88 -11.01 8.24
N VAL A 86 13.29 -9.89 8.64
CA VAL A 86 11.94 -9.85 9.21
C VAL A 86 10.93 -9.53 8.12
N VAL A 87 9.83 -10.27 8.12
CA VAL A 87 8.68 -10.01 7.25
C VAL A 87 7.61 -9.31 8.07
N MET A 88 7.20 -8.12 7.63
CA MET A 88 6.07 -7.39 8.18
C MET A 88 4.94 -7.35 7.16
N GLY A 89 3.77 -7.82 7.57
CA GLY A 89 2.52 -7.53 6.86
C GLY A 89 2.04 -6.13 7.19
N GLY A 90 1.63 -5.39 6.16
CA GLY A 90 0.98 -4.08 6.25
C GLY A 90 -0.53 -4.16 6.08
N VAL A 91 -1.19 -3.04 6.39
CA VAL A 91 -2.66 -2.87 6.47
C VAL A 91 -3.41 -3.46 5.26
N LEU A 92 -4.43 -4.25 5.56
CA LEU A 92 -5.41 -4.78 4.62
C LEU A 92 -6.41 -3.69 4.23
N GLU A 93 -6.37 -3.28 2.95
CA GLU A 93 -7.49 -2.53 2.38
C GLU A 93 -8.31 -3.47 1.51
N ARG A 94 -9.62 -3.51 1.75
CA ARG A 94 -10.57 -4.31 0.98
C ARG A 94 -11.64 -3.41 0.42
N GLU A 95 -11.62 -3.19 -0.88
CA GLU A 95 -12.68 -2.48 -1.58
C GLU A 95 -13.72 -3.50 -2.06
N ARG A 96 -14.96 -3.39 -1.57
CA ARG A 96 -16.09 -4.23 -1.98
C ARG A 96 -17.14 -3.38 -2.68
N THR A 97 -17.28 -3.59 -3.98
CA THR A 97 -18.28 -2.90 -4.80
C THR A 97 -19.40 -3.87 -5.14
N THR A 98 -20.63 -3.51 -4.79
CA THR A 98 -21.82 -4.30 -5.10
C THR A 98 -22.61 -3.59 -6.19
N PHE A 99 -22.74 -4.24 -7.35
CA PHE A 99 -23.62 -3.80 -8.43
C PHE A 99 -24.92 -4.61 -8.36
N VAL A 100 -26.05 -3.91 -8.35
CA VAL A 100 -27.38 -4.52 -8.38
C VAL A 100 -28.11 -4.00 -9.60
N GLU A 101 -28.33 -4.88 -10.56
CA GLU A 101 -29.17 -4.64 -11.74
C GLU A 101 -30.52 -5.31 -11.49
N SER A 102 -31.63 -4.60 -11.70
CA SER A 102 -32.97 -5.16 -11.48
C SER A 102 -33.93 -4.70 -12.56
N VAL A 103 -34.84 -5.60 -12.95
CA VAL A 103 -35.97 -5.24 -13.82
C VAL A 103 -36.93 -4.34 -13.02
N PRO A 104 -37.29 -3.15 -13.53
CA PRO A 104 -38.25 -2.27 -12.85
C PRO A 104 -39.57 -3.01 -12.57
N VAL A 105 -40.20 -2.73 -11.41
CA VAL A 105 -41.44 -3.37 -10.92
C VAL A 105 -41.27 -4.83 -10.48
N LEU A 106 -40.64 -5.68 -11.28
CA LEU A 106 -40.50 -7.12 -10.97
C LEU A 106 -39.38 -7.41 -9.96
N GLY A 107 -38.34 -6.58 -9.92
CA GLY A 107 -37.22 -6.73 -8.98
C GLY A 107 -37.59 -6.46 -7.52
N ASP A 108 -38.67 -5.71 -7.27
CA ASP A 108 -39.10 -5.28 -5.93
C ASP A 108 -40.12 -6.23 -5.30
N ILE A 109 -40.59 -7.25 -6.03
CA ILE A 109 -41.57 -8.21 -5.52
C ILE A 109 -40.93 -9.03 -4.39
N PRO A 110 -41.50 -9.03 -3.17
CA PRO A 110 -41.03 -9.90 -2.09
C PRO A 110 -41.06 -11.37 -2.54
N ILE A 111 -40.08 -12.17 -2.12
CA ILE A 111 -39.95 -13.62 -2.45
C ILE A 111 -39.54 -13.89 -3.91
N LEU A 112 -40.16 -13.24 -4.91
CA LEU A 112 -39.93 -13.52 -6.34
C LEU A 112 -38.92 -12.58 -7.02
N GLY A 113 -38.70 -11.38 -6.48
CA GLY A 113 -37.81 -10.38 -7.07
C GLY A 113 -36.34 -10.82 -7.16
N ALA A 114 -35.95 -11.87 -6.43
CA ALA A 114 -34.63 -12.49 -6.54
C ALA A 114 -34.34 -13.09 -7.93
N LEU A 115 -35.37 -13.53 -8.67
CA LEU A 115 -35.22 -14.07 -10.03
C LEU A 115 -35.07 -12.96 -11.10
N PHE A 116 -35.44 -11.72 -10.75
CA PHE A 116 -35.45 -10.57 -11.65
C PHE A 116 -34.40 -9.50 -11.29
N ARG A 117 -33.47 -9.87 -10.39
CA ARG A 117 -32.31 -9.04 -10.02
C ARG A 117 -31.02 -9.82 -10.24
N ARG A 118 -30.02 -9.15 -10.77
CA ARG A 118 -28.64 -9.63 -10.87
C ARG A 118 -27.79 -8.84 -9.89
N ARG A 119 -27.18 -9.55 -8.95
CA ARG A 119 -26.18 -8.99 -8.04
C ARG A 119 -24.80 -9.41 -8.53
N THR A 120 -23.92 -8.45 -8.75
CA THR A 120 -22.50 -8.68 -9.04
C THR A 120 -21.69 -8.05 -7.91
N GLU A 121 -20.87 -8.85 -7.26
CA GLU A 121 -19.95 -8.36 -6.22
C GLU A 121 -18.53 -8.42 -6.76
N VAL A 122 -17.81 -7.29 -6.67
CA VAL A 122 -16.40 -7.18 -7.02
C VAL A 122 -15.64 -6.88 -5.74
N ASP A 123 -14.62 -7.70 -5.47
CA ASP A 123 -13.78 -7.60 -4.27
C ASP A 123 -12.31 -7.45 -4.69
N THR A 124 -11.70 -6.34 -4.29
CA THR A 124 -10.33 -6.00 -4.67
C THR A 124 -9.48 -5.84 -3.41
N PRO A 125 -8.89 -6.95 -2.90
CA PRO A 125 -8.01 -6.89 -1.74
C PRO A 125 -6.62 -6.34 -2.14
N ARG A 126 -6.09 -5.42 -1.34
CA ARG A 126 -4.73 -4.90 -1.50
C ARG A 126 -3.88 -5.23 -0.27
N TYR A 127 -2.72 -5.83 -0.52
CA TYR A 127 -1.75 -6.21 0.49
C TYR A 127 -0.48 -5.39 0.34
N LEU A 128 0.06 -4.91 1.45
CA LEU A 128 1.41 -4.35 1.51
C LEU A 128 2.29 -5.32 2.30
N LEU A 129 3.36 -5.81 1.68
CA LEU A 129 4.35 -6.67 2.33
C LEU A 129 5.69 -5.94 2.38
N ILE A 130 6.31 -5.93 3.55
CA ILE A 130 7.58 -5.23 3.78
C ILE A 130 8.59 -6.26 4.31
N PHE A 131 9.67 -6.44 3.56
CA PHE A 131 10.79 -7.31 3.93
C PHE A 131 11.97 -6.42 4.31
N VAL A 132 12.52 -6.64 5.50
CA VAL A 132 13.65 -5.85 5.96
C VAL A 132 14.75 -6.77 6.48
N THR A 133 15.93 -6.59 5.90
CA THR A 133 17.17 -7.22 6.33
C THR A 133 18.09 -6.11 6.81
N ALA A 134 18.63 -6.23 8.02
CA ALA A 134 19.60 -5.29 8.54
C ALA A 134 20.84 -6.07 9.02
N THR A 135 22.01 -5.52 8.73
CA THR A 135 23.29 -6.17 9.01
C THR A 135 24.20 -5.19 9.74
N ILE A 136 24.79 -5.62 10.85
CA ILE A 136 25.81 -4.85 11.56
C ILE A 136 27.12 -4.95 10.78
N VAL A 137 27.72 -3.82 10.48
CA VAL A 137 29.05 -3.72 9.86
C VAL A 137 30.06 -3.21 10.88
N LYS A 138 31.30 -3.71 10.82
CA LYS A 138 32.43 -3.10 11.52
C LYS A 138 32.78 -1.76 10.88
N ASP A 139 33.56 -0.96 11.59
CA ASP A 139 34.16 0.28 11.05
C ASP A 139 35.02 0.03 9.80
N THR A 140 35.54 -1.19 9.63
CA THR A 140 36.29 -1.62 8.45
C THR A 140 35.41 -1.96 7.24
N GLY A 141 34.09 -1.92 7.38
CA GLY A 141 33.12 -2.29 6.34
C GLY A 141 32.85 -3.80 6.22
N GLU A 142 33.50 -4.63 7.03
CA GLU A 142 33.22 -6.06 7.10
C GLU A 142 31.89 -6.33 7.79
N PHE A 143 31.09 -7.25 7.23
CA PHE A 143 29.88 -7.73 7.88
C PHE A 143 30.22 -8.54 9.13
N LEU A 144 29.55 -8.24 10.24
CA LEU A 144 29.59 -9.08 11.43
C LEU A 144 28.62 -10.24 11.26
N VAL A 145 29.17 -11.42 10.99
CA VAL A 145 28.42 -12.68 11.05
C VAL A 145 28.42 -13.14 12.50
N TYR A 146 27.24 -13.15 13.12
CA TYR A 146 27.06 -13.72 14.44
C TYR A 146 26.83 -15.22 14.28
N GLU A 147 27.83 -16.01 14.67
CA GLU A 147 27.69 -17.46 14.74
C GLU A 147 26.67 -17.80 15.84
N ASP A 148 25.59 -18.51 15.51
CA ASP A 148 24.62 -18.97 16.50
C ASP A 148 25.19 -20.21 17.22
N ASP A 149 25.53 -20.05 18.51
CA ASP A 149 26.05 -21.12 19.36
C ASP A 149 25.08 -22.32 19.49
N SER A 150 23.80 -22.18 19.14
CA SER A 150 22.81 -23.28 19.15
C SER A 150 23.00 -24.30 18.01
N SER A 151 23.80 -23.98 16.98
CA SER A 151 24.12 -24.90 15.88
C SER A 151 25.19 -25.94 16.23
N LYS A 152 25.86 -25.81 17.38
CA LYS A 152 26.81 -26.80 17.90
C LYS A 152 26.05 -27.99 18.51
N THR A 153 25.46 -28.82 17.65
CA THR A 153 24.93 -30.12 18.06
C THR A 153 26.06 -31.08 18.45
N ASN A 154 25.82 -31.81 19.54
CA ASN A 154 26.69 -32.73 20.26
C ASN A 154 27.18 -33.93 19.42
N ALA A 155 28.06 -33.73 18.45
CA ALA A 155 28.79 -34.85 17.87
C ALA A 155 29.71 -35.47 18.95
N PRO A 156 29.54 -36.75 19.34
CA PRO A 156 30.43 -37.38 20.30
C PRO A 156 31.85 -37.41 19.75
N ALA A 157 32.83 -37.08 20.58
CA ALA A 157 34.24 -37.18 20.22
C ALA A 157 34.56 -38.64 19.85
N VAL A 158 35.05 -38.86 18.62
CA VAL A 158 35.60 -40.15 18.22
C VAL A 158 36.99 -40.27 18.84
N PRO A 159 37.23 -41.20 19.79
CA PRO A 159 38.56 -41.41 20.33
C PRO A 159 39.48 -41.99 19.24
N LYS A 160 40.73 -41.54 19.24
CA LYS A 160 41.80 -41.99 18.34
C LYS A 160 42.20 -43.44 18.61
#